data_AF-X1D1M4-F1
#
_entry.id   AF-X1D1M4-F1
#
_cell.length_a   1.000
_cell.length_b   1.000
_cell.length_c   1.000
_cell.angle_alpha   90.00
_cell.angle_beta   90.00
_cell.angle_gamma   90.00
#
_symmetry.space_group_name_H-M   'P 1'
#
loop_
_entity.id
_entity.type
_entity.pdbx_description
1 polymer ?
#
loop_
_entity_poly.entity_id
_entity_poly.type
_entity_poly.pdbx_seq_one_letter_code
_entity_poly.pdbx_strand_id
1 'polypeptide(L)'
;EYNVVQTVFPKNSRAHLMKLKRGIIKLLYNNEDQILGCHIIGEGADILIHEIVPLIHLPNGMQTFQKLIHAHPTLSELYRNLQEQIGFF
;
A
#
# COMPACT_ATOMS: atom_id res chain seq x y z
N GLU A 1 10.61 5.24 -16.91
CA GLU A 1 11.15 5.30 -15.53
C GLU A 1 10.04 4.96 -14.54
N TYR A 2 10.38 4.47 -13.35
CA TYR A 2 9.40 4.15 -12.31
C TYR A 2 9.89 4.57 -10.93
N ASN A 3 8.94 4.86 -10.05
CA ASN A 3 9.14 5.21 -8.66
C ASN A 3 8.71 4.05 -7.77
N VAL A 4 9.29 4.00 -6.57
CA VAL A 4 9.04 2.96 -5.59
C VAL A 4 8.81 3.59 -4.23
N VAL A 5 7.69 3.24 -3.59
CA VAL A 5 7.44 3.53 -2.18
C VAL A 5 7.29 2.23 -1.41
N GLN A 6 7.72 2.22 -0.15
CA GLN A 6 7.67 1.02 0.67
C GLN A 6 7.48 1.31 2.15
N THR A 7 6.86 0.39 2.86
CA THR A 7 6.78 0.42 4.32
C THR A 7 6.86 -0.99 4.88
N VAL A 8 7.07 -1.09 6.19
CA VAL A 8 7.27 -2.35 6.89
C VAL A 8 6.21 -2.57 7.94
N PHE A 9 5.86 -3.84 8.17
CA PHE A 9 4.80 -4.24 9.11
C PHE A 9 5.02 -3.69 10.53
N PRO A 10 6.24 -3.65 11.10
CA PRO A 10 6.46 -3.06 12.42
C PRO A 10 6.07 -1.57 12.58
N LYS A 11 5.87 -0.83 11.48
CA LYS A 11 5.39 0.56 11.49
C LYS A 11 3.85 0.69 11.48
N ASN A 12 3.12 -0.42 11.43
CA ASN A 12 1.66 -0.45 11.44
C ASN A 12 1.12 -0.85 12.83
N SER A 13 0.08 -0.14 13.30
CA SER A 13 -0.48 -0.35 14.64
C SER A 13 -1.11 -1.74 14.82
N ARG A 14 -1.85 -2.23 13.82
CA ARG A 14 -2.44 -3.57 13.88
C ARG A 14 -1.36 -4.66 13.87
N ALA A 15 -0.34 -4.52 13.04
CA ALA A 15 0.80 -5.42 12.99
C ALA A 15 1.57 -5.44 14.31
N HIS A 16 1.73 -4.28 14.97
CA HIS A 16 2.31 -4.20 16.31
C HIS A 16 1.49 -4.99 17.34
N LEU A 17 0.16 -4.82 17.36
CA LEU A 17 -0.74 -5.58 18.23
C LEU A 17 -0.67 -7.09 17.97
N MET A 18 -0.52 -7.49 16.70
CA MET A 18 -0.34 -8.88 16.28
C MET A 18 1.09 -9.41 16.47
N LYS A 19 2.02 -8.59 17.01
CA LYS A 19 3.45 -8.92 17.22
C LYS A 19 4.17 -9.33 15.93
N LEU A 20 3.75 -8.79 14.79
CA LEU A 20 4.38 -9.04 13.49
C LEU A 20 5.69 -8.25 13.38
N LYS A 21 6.82 -8.95 13.58
CA LYS A 21 8.16 -8.33 13.61
C LYS A 21 8.80 -8.18 12.23
N ARG A 22 8.23 -8.79 11.20
CA ARG A 22 8.76 -8.83 9.84
C ARG A 22 7.62 -8.64 8.84
N GLY A 23 7.98 -8.17 7.67
CA GLY A 23 7.08 -7.97 6.55
C GLY A 23 7.28 -6.61 5.90
N ILE A 24 7.01 -6.55 4.60
CA ILE A 24 7.18 -5.37 3.77
C ILE A 24 6.06 -5.29 2.75
N ILE A 25 5.65 -4.07 2.44
CA ILE A 25 4.83 -3.76 1.28
C ILE A 25 5.54 -2.72 0.42
N LYS A 26 5.48 -2.90 -0.89
CA LYS A 26 6.15 -2.06 -1.88
C LYS A 26 5.22 -1.79 -3.06
N LEU A 27 4.96 -0.54 -3.36
CA LEU A 27 4.16 -0.10 -4.51
C LEU A 27 5.09 0.53 -5.56
N LEU A 28 4.88 0.16 -6.83
CA LEU A 28 5.60 0.70 -7.97
C LEU A 28 4.63 1.50 -8.83
N TYR A 29 5.08 2.67 -9.30
CA TYR A 29 4.30 3.53 -10.18
C TYR A 29 5.18 4.28 -11.18
N ASN A 30 4.64 4.70 -12.31
CA ASN A 30 5.38 5.50 -13.29
C ASN A 30 5.20 7.01 -13.06
N ASN A 31 5.82 7.83 -13.91
CA ASN A 31 5.72 9.29 -13.84
C ASN A 31 4.35 9.84 -14.33
N GLU A 32 3.47 8.97 -14.81
CA GLU A 32 2.12 9.30 -15.29
C GLU A 32 1.04 8.88 -14.28
N ASP A 33 1.42 8.68 -13.01
CA ASP A 33 0.53 8.24 -11.93
C ASP A 33 -0.21 6.93 -12.23
N GLN A 34 0.43 5.99 -12.92
CA GLN A 34 -0.08 4.64 -13.12
C GLN A 34 0.59 3.67 -12.15
N ILE A 35 -0.21 2.88 -11.45
CA ILE A 35 0.30 1.79 -10.61
C ILE A 35 0.78 0.67 -11.51
N LEU A 36 2.06 0.32 -11.42
CA LEU A 36 2.69 -0.74 -12.20
C LEU A 36 2.62 -2.10 -11.48
N GLY A 37 2.50 -2.08 -10.15
CA GLY A 37 2.36 -3.29 -9.36
C GLY A 37 2.62 -3.07 -7.87
N CYS A 38 2.29 -4.08 -7.08
CA CYS A 38 2.55 -4.13 -5.64
C CYS A 38 3.17 -5.46 -5.26
N HIS A 39 4.14 -5.42 -4.34
CA HIS A 39 4.72 -6.61 -3.73
C HIS A 39 4.44 -6.58 -2.24
N ILE A 40 3.94 -7.68 -1.71
CA ILE A 40 3.61 -7.83 -0.28
C ILE A 40 4.26 -9.11 0.22
N ILE A 41 5.02 -9.00 1.30
CA ILE A 41 5.59 -10.14 2.01
C ILE A 41 5.20 -9.96 3.47
N GLY A 42 4.31 -10.81 3.99
CA GLY A 42 3.84 -10.73 5.36
C GLY A 42 2.46 -11.34 5.55
N GLU A 43 1.94 -11.22 6.78
CA GLU A 43 0.60 -11.69 7.16
C GLU A 43 -0.49 -11.02 6.31
N GLY A 44 -1.45 -11.81 5.81
CA GLY A 44 -2.58 -11.30 5.05
C GLY A 44 -2.22 -10.74 3.67
N ALA A 45 -1.05 -11.07 3.12
CA ALA A 45 -0.63 -10.61 1.79
C ALA A 45 -1.62 -11.00 0.67
N ASP A 46 -2.21 -12.19 0.79
CA ASP A 46 -3.29 -12.71 -0.05
C ASP A 46 -4.54 -11.83 -0.03
N ILE A 47 -4.88 -11.25 1.13
CA ILE A 47 -6.03 -10.36 1.27
C ILE A 47 -5.68 -8.92 0.86
N LEU A 48 -4.53 -8.43 1.32
CA LEU A 48 -4.10 -7.05 1.06
C LEU A 48 -3.93 -6.78 -0.43
N ILE A 49 -3.43 -7.73 -1.22
CA ILE A 49 -3.19 -7.53 -2.66
C ILE A 49 -4.48 -7.21 -3.43
N HIS A 50 -5.64 -7.67 -2.95
CA HIS A 50 -6.94 -7.41 -3.58
C HIS A 50 -7.32 -5.93 -3.61
N GLU A 51 -6.71 -5.08 -2.79
CA GLU A 51 -6.93 -3.63 -2.87
C GLU A 51 -6.24 -3.02 -4.10
N ILE A 52 -5.05 -3.49 -4.45
CA ILE A 52 -4.24 -2.89 -5.53
C ILE A 52 -4.61 -3.44 -6.91
N VAL A 53 -4.95 -4.72 -7.02
CA VAL A 53 -5.32 -5.36 -8.30
C VAL A 53 -6.35 -4.54 -9.11
N PRO A 54 -7.49 -4.09 -8.54
CA PRO A 54 -8.43 -3.28 -9.30
C PRO A 54 -7.87 -1.90 -9.65
N LEU A 55 -7.07 -1.29 -8.77
CA LEU A 55 -6.52 0.05 -9.00
C LEU A 55 -5.55 0.09 -10.18
N ILE A 56 -4.83 -1.00 -10.47
CA ILE A 56 -3.99 -1.11 -11.68
C ILE A 56 -4.80 -0.96 -12.97
N HIS A 57 -6.06 -1.37 -12.96
CA HIS A 57 -6.93 -1.35 -14.14
C HIS A 57 -7.84 -0.11 -14.24
N LEU A 58 -7.86 0.73 -13.21
CA LEU A 58 -8.67 1.95 -13.21
C LEU A 58 -7.91 3.11 -13.87
N PRO A 59 -8.59 3.92 -14.72
CA PRO A 59 -7.97 5.09 -15.37
C PRO A 59 -7.33 6.09 -14.39
N ASN A 60 -7.85 6.19 -13.17
CA ASN A 60 -7.36 7.09 -12.12
C ASN A 60 -6.89 6.29 -10.89
N GLY A 61 -6.32 5.11 -11.11
CA GLY A 61 -5.96 4.16 -10.06
C GLY A 61 -5.12 4.75 -8.93
N MET A 62 -4.09 5.53 -9.26
CA MET A 62 -3.23 6.17 -8.27
C MET A 62 -3.96 7.29 -7.51
N GLN A 63 -4.72 8.14 -8.20
CA GLN A 63 -5.46 9.23 -7.54
C GLN A 63 -6.58 8.67 -6.65
N THR A 64 -7.19 7.54 -7.05
CA THR A 64 -8.11 6.79 -6.20
C THR A 64 -7.35 6.20 -5.01
N PHE A 65 -6.20 5.56 -5.23
CA PHE A 65 -5.35 5.00 -4.18
C PHE A 65 -5.01 6.04 -3.12
N GLN A 66 -4.56 7.24 -3.49
CA GLN A 66 -4.20 8.33 -2.56
C GLN A 66 -5.37 8.78 -1.66
N LYS A 67 -6.61 8.60 -2.12
CA LYS A 67 -7.83 9.05 -1.41
C LYS A 67 -8.52 7.92 -0.64
N LEU A 68 -8.08 6.67 -0.80
CA LEU A 68 -8.67 5.54 -0.09
C LEU A 68 -8.45 5.69 1.41
N ILE A 69 -9.54 5.55 2.15
CA ILE A 69 -9.54 5.56 3.61
C ILE A 69 -9.45 4.12 4.09
N HIS A 70 -8.46 3.84 4.94
CA HIS A 70 -8.31 2.54 5.61
C HIS A 70 -8.86 2.60 7.03
N ALA A 71 -9.62 1.57 7.41
CA ALA A 71 -10.14 1.46 8.76
C ALA A 71 -9.01 1.30 9.79
N HIS A 72 -9.18 1.88 10.98
CA HIS A 72 -8.23 1.78 12.07
C HIS A 72 -8.77 0.92 13.23
N PRO A 73 -7.97 0.02 13.85
CA PRO A 73 -6.65 -0.44 13.42
C PRO A 73 -6.73 -1.63 12.46
N THR A 74 -6.14 -1.55 11.27
CA THR A 74 -6.07 -2.66 10.30
C THR A 74 -4.70 -2.80 9.64
N LEU A 75 -4.41 -3.97 9.06
CA LEU A 75 -3.21 -4.15 8.23
C LEU A 75 -3.28 -3.33 6.94
N SER A 76 -4.48 -3.03 6.43
CA SER A 76 -4.66 -2.19 5.23
C SER A 76 -4.12 -0.78 5.41
N GLU A 77 -3.98 -0.27 6.64
CA GLU A 77 -3.30 1.01 6.90
C GLU A 77 -1.80 1.00 6.49
N LEU A 78 -1.23 -0.16 6.17
CA LEU A 78 0.07 -0.21 5.48
C LEU A 78 0.03 0.56 4.15
N TYR A 79 -1.09 0.55 3.43
CA TYR A 79 -1.29 1.37 2.24
C TYR A 79 -1.33 2.85 2.57
N ARG A 80 -1.95 3.24 3.69
CA ARG A 80 -1.92 4.64 4.17
C ARG A 80 -0.49 5.15 4.38
N ASN A 81 0.37 4.34 4.99
CA ASN A 81 1.79 4.69 5.15
C ASN A 81 2.55 4.82 3.81
N LEU A 82 2.05 4.20 2.73
CA LEU A 82 2.60 4.41 1.39
C LEU A 82 2.05 5.70 0.76
N GLN A 83 0.76 6.01 0.93
CA GLN A 83 0.15 7.26 0.47
C GLN A 83 0.91 8.48 1.01
N GLU A 84 1.29 8.46 2.30
CA GLU A 84 2.07 9.52 2.94
C GLU A 84 3.45 9.76 2.29
N GLN A 85 4.03 8.75 1.64
CA GLN A 85 5.32 8.87 0.93
C GLN A 85 5.19 9.38 -0.51
N ILE A 86 4.06 9.09 -1.17
CA ILE A 86 3.78 9.55 -2.53
C ILE A 86 3.44 11.05 -2.54
N GLY A 87 2.97 11.58 -1.41
CA GLY A 87 2.55 12.98 -1.24
C GLY A 87 1.07 13.17 -1.57
N PHE A 88 0.41 14.04 -0.80
CA PHE A 88 -0.91 14.59 -1.14
C PHE A 88 -0.68 15.83 -2.01
N PHE A 89 -1.29 15.86 -3.20
CA PHE A 89 -1.49 17.12 -3.92
C PHE A 89 -2.52 17.98 -3.19
#